data_AF-A0A0D7KMF8-F1
#
_entry.id   AF-A0A0D7KMF8-F1
#
_cell.length_a   1.000
_cell.length_b   1.000
_cell.length_c   1.000
_cell.angle_alpha   90.00
_cell.angle_beta   90.00
_cell.angle_gamma   90.00
#
_symmetry.space_group_name_H-M   'P 1'
#
loop_
_entity.id
_entity.type
_entity.pdbx_description
1 polymer ?
#
loop_
_entity_poly.entity_id
_entity_poly.type
_entity_poly.pdbx_seq_one_letter_code
_entity_poly.pdbx_strand_id
1 'polypeptide(L)'
;MHTNIEAVRAELLKLAESTNCSQTYRRRLLKLLQKAVPFDAACCTSVDPQTLLSTGSVTDAEVELMHDSIFEYTGVSSRRELIWHLFSRFSIA
;
A
#
# COMPACT_ATOMS: atom_id res chain seq x y z
N MET A 1 -2.64 23.04 8.13
CA MET A 1 -2.48 21.62 7.74
C MET A 1 -1.92 21.43 6.32
N HIS A 2 -2.16 22.32 5.34
CA HIS A 2 -1.63 22.17 3.97
C HIS A 2 -0.10 22.17 3.82
N THR A 3 0.63 22.89 4.66
CA THR A 3 2.10 23.06 4.53
C THR A 3 2.90 21.77 4.71
N ASN A 4 2.39 20.80 5.49
CA ASN A 4 3.09 19.53 5.73
C ASN A 4 3.01 18.59 4.51
N ILE A 5 1.87 18.56 3.81
CA ILE A 5 1.69 17.74 2.60
C ILE A 5 2.63 18.17 1.48
N GLU A 6 2.77 19.47 1.22
CA GLU A 6 3.65 19.96 0.15
C GLU A 6 5.13 19.70 0.45
N ALA A 7 5.54 19.84 1.72
CA ALA A 7 6.91 19.50 2.14
C ALA A 7 7.19 18.00 1.96
N VAL A 8 6.28 17.13 2.41
CA VAL A 8 6.40 15.68 2.22
C VAL A 8 6.43 15.33 0.73
N ARG A 9 5.57 15.95 -0.09
CA ARG A 9 5.55 15.75 -1.55
C ARG A 9 6.91 16.07 -2.18
N ALA A 10 7.52 17.20 -1.82
CA ALA A 10 8.83 17.59 -2.34
C ALA A 10 9.92 16.57 -1.96
N GLU A 11 9.92 16.07 -0.71
CA GLU A 11 10.85 15.02 -0.28
C GLU A 11 10.64 13.70 -1.03
N LEU A 12 9.38 13.33 -1.30
CA LEU A 12 9.05 12.12 -2.07
C LEU A 12 9.55 12.19 -3.51
N LEU A 13 9.39 13.33 -4.19
CA LEU A 13 9.91 13.52 -5.55
C LEU A 13 11.44 13.36 -5.58
N LYS A 14 12.14 13.97 -4.62
CA LYS A 14 13.60 13.80 -4.48
C LYS A 14 14.01 12.35 -4.16
N LEU A 15 13.22 11.64 -3.36
CA LEU A 15 13.47 10.24 -3.02
C LEU A 15 13.33 9.32 -4.25
N ALA A 16 12.38 9.62 -5.14
CA ALA A 16 12.14 8.83 -6.36
C ALA A 16 13.34 8.85 -7.32
N GLU A 17 14.12 9.93 -7.35
CA GLU A 17 15.27 10.10 -8.25
C GLU A 17 16.59 9.55 -7.70
N SER A 18 16.68 9.23 -6.41
CA SER A 18 17.96 9.10 -5.71
C SER A 18 18.32 7.68 -5.23
N THR A 19 17.44 6.69 -5.40
CA THR A 19 17.64 5.35 -4.81
C THR A 19 17.78 4.26 -5.85
N ASN A 20 18.77 3.40 -5.67
CA ASN A 20 18.99 2.21 -6.51
C ASN A 20 18.47 0.91 -5.86
N CYS A 21 17.81 1.01 -4.70
CA CYS A 21 17.33 -0.15 -3.94
C CYS A 21 15.85 0.01 -3.59
N SER A 22 15.01 -0.90 -4.11
CA SER A 22 13.55 -0.91 -3.91
C SER A 22 13.16 -1.01 -2.43
N GLN A 23 13.85 -1.85 -1.66
CA GLN A 23 13.59 -2.03 -0.22
C GLN A 23 13.84 -0.73 0.55
N THR A 24 14.96 -0.06 0.26
CA THR A 24 15.32 1.21 0.90
C THR A 24 14.36 2.33 0.48
N TYR A 25 13.95 2.36 -0.78
CA TYR A 25 12.94 3.28 -1.29
C TYR A 25 11.63 3.17 -0.51
N ARG A 26 11.04 1.96 -0.50
CA ARG A 26 9.73 1.70 0.10
C ARG A 26 9.70 2.06 1.59
N ARG A 27 10.73 1.66 2.34
CA ARG A 27 10.83 1.99 3.78
C ARG A 27 10.90 3.50 4.03
N ARG A 28 11.62 4.25 3.20
CA ARG A 28 11.72 5.72 3.33
C ARG A 28 10.42 6.41 2.89
N LEU A 29 9.85 5.96 1.77
CA LEU A 29 8.57 6.42 1.23
C LEU A 29 7.46 6.33 2.29
N LEU A 30 7.29 5.16 2.92
CA LEU A 30 6.24 4.95 3.92
C LEU A 30 6.42 5.85 5.14
N LYS A 31 7.65 5.99 5.66
CA LYS A 31 7.95 6.91 6.77
C LYS A 31 7.64 8.36 6.44
N LEU A 32 7.83 8.79 5.19
CA LEU A 32 7.50 10.14 4.75
C LEU A 32 5.99 10.31 4.62
N LEU A 33 5.30 9.35 4.01
CA LEU A 33 3.84 9.38 3.87
C LEU A 33 3.13 9.43 5.23
N GLN A 34 3.60 8.66 6.23
CA GLN A 34 3.02 8.66 7.58
C GLN A 34 3.04 10.04 8.26
N LYS A 35 3.97 10.93 7.89
CA LYS A 35 4.01 12.30 8.44
C LYS A 35 2.87 13.18 7.92
N ALA A 36 2.31 12.84 6.76
CA ALA A 36 1.27 13.61 6.08
C ALA A 36 -0.11 12.94 6.15
N VAL A 37 -0.14 11.60 6.08
CA VAL A 37 -1.35 10.79 6.09
C VAL A 37 -1.18 9.67 7.11
N PRO A 38 -1.97 9.64 8.19
CA PRO A 38 -1.93 8.53 9.15
C PRO A 38 -2.48 7.26 8.50
N PHE A 39 -1.74 6.16 8.63
CA PHE A 39 -2.17 4.82 8.25
C PHE A 39 -1.48 3.78 9.14
N ASP A 40 -2.19 2.69 9.43
CA ASP A 40 -1.71 1.64 10.34
C ASP A 40 -0.81 0.61 9.64
N ALA A 41 -1.00 0.39 8.34
CA ALA A 41 -0.13 -0.46 7.54
C ALA A 41 -0.15 -0.11 6.04
N ALA A 42 0.82 -0.64 5.30
CA ALA A 42 0.91 -0.43 3.86
C ALA A 42 1.40 -1.67 3.10
N CYS A 43 1.07 -1.68 1.81
CA CYS A 43 1.54 -2.66 0.83
C CYS A 43 2.04 -1.90 -0.41
N CYS A 44 3.10 -2.40 -1.03
CA CYS A 44 3.63 -1.88 -2.28
C CYS A 44 3.52 -2.92 -3.38
N THR A 45 2.75 -2.64 -4.42
CA THR A 45 2.66 -3.47 -5.62
C THR A 45 3.71 -3.03 -6.64
N SER A 46 4.51 -3.97 -7.15
CA SER A 46 5.34 -3.73 -8.32
C SER A 46 4.51 -3.92 -9.57
N VAL A 47 4.71 -3.05 -10.55
CA VAL A 47 4.04 -3.12 -11.85
C VAL A 47 5.07 -3.22 -12.96
N ASP A 48 4.73 -3.94 -14.02
CA ASP A 48 5.51 -3.92 -15.26
C ASP A 48 5.31 -2.55 -15.95
N PRO A 49 6.38 -1.80 -16.27
CA PRO A 49 6.23 -0.44 -16.81
C PRO A 49 5.58 -0.36 -18.20
N GLN A 50 5.56 -1.45 -18.99
CA GLN A 50 4.97 -1.43 -20.34
C GLN A 50 3.48 -1.77 -20.30
N THR A 51 3.10 -2.78 -19.53
CA THR A 51 1.74 -3.32 -19.46
C THR A 51 0.94 -2.75 -18.30
N LEU A 52 1.62 -2.14 -17.32
CA LEU A 52 1.07 -1.68 -16.04
C LEU A 52 0.45 -2.81 -15.20
N LEU A 53 0.69 -4.07 -15.57
CA LEU A 53 0.19 -5.22 -14.84
C LEU A 53 1.00 -5.42 -13.56
N SER A 54 0.30 -5.83 -12.50
CA SER A 54 0.93 -6.22 -11.24
C SER A 54 1.87 -7.41 -11.46
N THR A 55 3.13 -7.26 -11.06
CA THR A 55 4.16 -8.30 -11.12
C THR A 55 4.46 -8.92 -9.76
N GLY A 56 3.94 -8.32 -8.70
CA GLY A 56 4.18 -8.76 -7.34
C GLY A 56 3.76 -7.70 -6.34
N SER A 57 3.72 -8.08 -5.06
CA SER A 57 3.50 -7.14 -3.98
C SER A 57 4.44 -7.44 -2.83
N VAL A 58 4.80 -6.39 -2.10
CA VAL A 58 5.46 -6.50 -0.81
C VAL A 58 4.55 -5.91 0.23
N THR A 59 4.12 -6.78 1.13
CA THR A 59 3.18 -6.49 2.19
C THR A 59 3.96 -6.38 3.49
N ASP A 60 3.79 -5.26 4.20
CA ASP A 60 4.38 -5.12 5.54
C ASP A 60 3.65 -6.03 6.54
N ALA A 61 4.35 -6.46 7.59
CA ALA A 61 3.81 -7.44 8.54
C ALA A 61 2.54 -6.93 9.24
N GLU A 62 2.43 -5.62 9.43
CA GLU A 62 1.28 -4.94 10.03
C GLU A 62 0.00 -5.15 9.21
N VAL A 63 0.09 -5.29 7.88
CA VAL A 63 -1.07 -5.62 7.04
C VAL A 63 -1.57 -7.03 7.36
N GLU A 64 -0.65 -7.98 7.51
CA GLU A 64 -1.00 -9.37 7.80
C GLU A 64 -1.66 -9.50 9.18
N LEU A 65 -1.22 -8.71 10.16
CA LEU A 65 -1.80 -8.67 11.51
C LEU A 65 -3.24 -8.13 11.53
N MET A 66 -3.63 -7.32 10.55
CA MET A 66 -4.99 -6.77 10.47
C MET A 66 -6.00 -7.71 9.78
N HIS A 67 -5.55 -8.82 9.17
CA HIS A 67 -6.45 -9.71 8.42
C HIS A 67 -7.58 -10.26 9.28
N ASP A 68 -7.30 -10.69 10.51
CA ASP A 68 -8.33 -11.26 11.39
C ASP A 68 -9.45 -10.25 11.67
N SER A 69 -9.10 -9.00 11.95
CA SER A 69 -10.07 -7.93 12.16
C SER A 69 -10.86 -7.59 10.89
N ILE A 70 -10.21 -7.61 9.72
CA ILE A 70 -10.89 -7.40 8.43
C ILE A 70 -11.87 -8.54 8.15
N PHE A 71 -11.47 -9.78 8.42
CA PHE A 71 -12.29 -10.99 8.23
C PHE A 71 -13.52 -10.97 9.13
N GLU A 72 -13.33 -10.66 10.41
CA GLU A 72 -14.43 -10.46 11.36
C GLU A 72 -15.39 -9.37 10.89
N TYR A 73 -14.87 -8.18 10.52
CA TYR A 73 -15.69 -7.05 10.07
C TYR A 73 -16.49 -7.37 8.80
N THR A 74 -15.91 -8.13 7.89
CA THR A 74 -16.55 -8.48 6.61
C THR A 74 -17.36 -9.78 6.65
N GLY A 75 -17.34 -10.50 7.77
CA GLY A 75 -18.05 -11.77 7.94
C GLY A 75 -17.50 -12.91 7.08
N VAL A 76 -16.21 -12.88 6.73
CA VAL A 76 -15.54 -13.91 5.93
C VAL A 76 -14.47 -14.61 6.77
N SER A 77 -14.05 -15.80 6.37
CA SER A 77 -13.10 -16.62 7.14
C SER A 77 -11.70 -16.71 6.53
N SER A 78 -11.52 -16.18 5.31
CA SER A 78 -10.25 -16.26 4.60
C SER A 78 -10.06 -15.12 3.60
N ARG A 79 -8.80 -14.89 3.22
CA ARG A 79 -8.46 -13.93 2.15
C ARG A 79 -9.16 -14.27 0.83
N ARG A 80 -9.33 -15.56 0.52
CA ARG A 80 -10.02 -16.01 -0.70
C ARG A 80 -11.48 -15.57 -0.68
N GLU A 81 -12.17 -15.78 0.44
CA GLU A 81 -13.56 -15.34 0.60
C GLU A 81 -13.68 -13.82 0.57
N LEU A 82 -12.77 -13.10 1.22
CA LEU A 82 -12.72 -11.63 1.15
C LEU A 82 -12.61 -11.14 -0.29
N ILE A 83 -11.69 -11.73 -1.07
CA ILE A 83 -11.49 -11.40 -2.49
C ILE A 83 -12.77 -11.66 -3.28
N TRP A 84 -13.38 -12.83 -3.13
CA TRP A 84 -14.65 -13.13 -3.80
C TRP A 84 -15.75 -12.14 -3.42
N HIS A 85 -15.89 -11.83 -2.14
CA HIS A 85 -16.90 -10.91 -1.65
C HIS A 85 -16.73 -9.50 -2.25
N LEU A 86 -15.49 -9.01 -2.38
CA LEU A 86 -15.19 -7.74 -3.06
C LEU A 86 -15.57 -7.77 -4.54
N PHE A 87 -15.17 -8.82 -5.27
CA PHE A 87 -15.49 -8.98 -6.69
C PHE A 87 -17.00 -9.05 -6.93
N SER A 88 -17.72 -9.85 -6.14
CA SER A 88 -19.17 -10.00 -6.25
C SER A 88 -19.93 -8.71 -5.93
N ARG A 89 -19.44 -7.91 -4.97
CA ARG A 89 -20.13 -6.71 -4.51
C ARG A 89 -19.85 -5.46 -5.34
N PHE A 90 -18.64 -5.33 -5.90
CA PHE A 90 -18.20 -4.11 -6.57
C PHE A 90 -17.95 -4.26 -8.07
N SER A 91 -18.12 -5.45 -8.64
CA SER A 91 -17.91 -5.72 -10.07
C SER A 91 -16.57 -5.18 -10.59
N ILE A 92 -15.52 -5.32 -9.78
CA ILE A 92 -14.16 -4.94 -10.19
C ILE A 92 -13.75 -5.95 -11.26
N ALA A 93 -13.73 -5.54 -12.53
CA ALA A 93 -13.25 -6.34 -13.65
C ALA A 93 -11.94 -5.73 -14.17
#